data_AF-A0A250IEV9-F1
#
_entry.id   AF-A0A250IEV9-F1
#
_cell.length_a   1.000
_cell.length_b   1.000
_cell.length_c   1.000
_cell.angle_alpha   90.00
_cell.angle_beta   90.00
_cell.angle_gamma   90.00
#
_symmetry.space_group_name_H-M   'P 1'
#
loop_
_entity.id
_entity.type
_entity.pdbx_description
1 polymer ?
#
loop_
_entity_poly.entity_id
_entity_poly.type
_entity_poly.pdbx_seq_one_letter_code
_entity_poly.pdbx_strand_id
1 'polypeptide(L)'
;MNLYILGLDEGEADFDPLQNPAGLRDELPDGSRYLDQACRLLELVNPQKGARLRHILEHDLLENESFHRLIPLLDLGRIVDLLQGIEDDVSKAADDRWQLRPGPAAAVLAKASGLVDTYDNKEGRTVQTLSNTMNAVLALRQFLIDALVRGLEVAID
;
A
#
# COMPACT_ATOMS: atom_id res chain seq x y z
N MET A 1 -2.34 -11.74 -7.32
CA MET A 1 -3.05 -10.48 -7.60
C MET A 1 -2.05 -9.38 -7.43
N ASN A 2 -1.55 -8.86 -8.55
CA ASN A 2 -0.39 -7.98 -8.64
C ASN A 2 -0.85 -6.61 -9.15
N LEU A 3 0.02 -5.60 -9.02
CA LEU A 3 -0.22 -4.32 -9.68
C LEU A 3 0.73 -4.19 -10.86
N TYR A 4 0.20 -3.74 -11.99
CA TYR A 4 0.97 -3.54 -13.21
C TYR A 4 0.87 -2.10 -13.64
N ILE A 5 1.98 -1.52 -14.08
CA ILE A 5 1.98 -0.20 -14.72
C ILE A 5 1.60 -0.37 -16.19
N LEU A 6 0.64 0.43 -16.66
CA LEU A 6 0.21 0.45 -18.07
C LEU A 6 0.65 1.75 -18.74
N GLY A 7 1.35 1.60 -19.87
CA GLY A 7 1.63 2.65 -20.86
C GLY A 7 0.35 3.29 -21.38
N LEU A 8 0.30 4.63 -21.50
CA LEU A 8 -0.78 5.33 -22.22
C LEU A 8 -0.71 5.09 -23.74
N ASP A 9 0.43 4.61 -24.25
CA ASP A 9 0.59 4.13 -25.63
C ASP A 9 0.85 2.62 -25.61
N GLU A 10 0.07 1.86 -26.40
CA GLU A 10 0.18 0.41 -26.54
C GLU A 10 1.62 0.00 -26.88
N GLY A 11 2.33 -0.59 -25.92
CA GLY A 11 3.62 -1.24 -26.14
C GLY A 11 4.83 -0.67 -25.39
N GLU A 12 4.73 0.46 -24.69
CA GLU A 12 5.86 0.99 -23.90
C GLU A 12 5.81 0.58 -22.42
N ALA A 13 5.95 -0.72 -22.18
CA ALA A 13 6.62 -1.20 -20.97
C ALA A 13 7.85 -2.00 -21.40
N ASP A 14 8.64 -1.45 -22.33
CA ASP A 14 9.86 -2.11 -22.80
C ASP A 14 10.91 -1.98 -21.69
N PHE A 15 11.17 -3.10 -21.00
CA PHE A 15 12.23 -3.21 -20.00
C PHE A 15 13.59 -3.10 -20.72
N ASP A 16 14.05 -1.88 -20.98
CA ASP A 16 15.43 -1.60 -21.36
C ASP A 16 16.21 -1.15 -20.10
N PRO A 17 17.08 -2.01 -19.53
CA PRO A 17 17.90 -1.65 -18.37
C PRO A 17 18.91 -0.52 -18.65
N LEU A 18 19.14 -0.12 -19.91
CA LEU A 18 19.92 1.06 -20.27
C LEU A 18 19.07 2.36 -20.25
N GLN A 19 17.74 2.25 -20.39
CA GLN A 19 16.78 3.38 -20.35
C GLN A 19 16.12 3.55 -18.97
N ASN A 20 16.25 2.57 -18.06
CA ASN A 20 15.75 2.63 -16.68
C ASN A 20 16.89 2.59 -15.65
N PRO A 21 17.78 3.61 -15.60
CA PRO A 21 18.90 3.65 -14.66
C PRO A 21 18.46 3.73 -13.18
N ALA A 22 17.18 3.95 -12.91
CA ALA A 22 16.58 4.04 -11.58
C ALA A 22 16.00 2.72 -11.04
N GLY A 23 15.88 1.67 -11.87
CA GLY A 23 15.37 0.36 -11.44
C GLY A 23 13.88 0.33 -11.10
N LEU A 24 13.07 1.15 -11.78
CA LEU A 24 11.63 1.22 -11.56
C LEU A 24 10.95 -0.09 -11.97
N ARG A 25 10.11 -0.64 -11.08
CA ARG A 25 9.38 -1.88 -11.30
C ARG A 25 8.11 -1.59 -12.08
N ASP A 26 7.90 -2.33 -13.15
CA ASP A 26 6.68 -2.41 -13.95
C ASP A 26 5.58 -3.22 -13.25
N GLU A 27 5.98 -4.08 -12.32
CA GLU A 27 5.08 -4.91 -11.52
C GLU A 27 5.36 -4.79 -10.01
N LEU A 28 4.29 -4.75 -9.23
CA LEU A 28 4.32 -5.01 -7.79
C LEU A 28 3.56 -6.31 -7.47
N PRO A 29 4.29 -7.40 -7.22
CA PRO A 29 3.69 -8.66 -6.79
C PRO A 29 2.90 -8.48 -5.49
N ASP A 30 1.75 -9.16 -5.37
CA ASP A 30 0.83 -9.02 -4.24
C ASP A 30 0.30 -7.58 -4.02
N GLY A 31 0.43 -6.69 -5.01
CA GLY A 31 0.10 -5.28 -4.84
C GLY A 31 -1.37 -5.01 -4.47
N SER A 32 -2.32 -5.84 -4.91
CA SER A 32 -3.71 -5.71 -4.42
C SER A 32 -3.85 -6.06 -2.94
N ARG A 33 -3.07 -7.02 -2.43
CA ARG A 33 -3.03 -7.33 -1.01
C ARG A 33 -2.43 -6.16 -0.24
N TYR A 34 -1.43 -5.50 -0.80
CA TYR A 34 -0.84 -4.31 -0.17
C TYR A 34 -1.82 -3.13 -0.16
N LEU A 35 -2.66 -2.98 -1.19
CA LEU A 35 -3.74 -1.98 -1.21
C LEU A 35 -4.78 -2.24 -0.11
N ASP A 36 -5.22 -3.49 0.06
CA ASP A 36 -6.12 -3.86 1.17
C ASP A 36 -5.46 -3.59 2.53
N GLN A 37 -4.20 -3.98 2.69
CA GLN A 37 -3.43 -3.71 3.91
C GLN A 37 -3.32 -2.22 4.20
N ALA A 38 -3.04 -1.40 3.18
CA ALA A 38 -2.97 0.05 3.31
C ALA A 38 -4.31 0.66 3.74
N CYS A 39 -5.41 0.21 3.12
CA CYS A 39 -6.77 0.62 3.46
C CYS A 39 -7.08 0.30 4.92
N ARG A 40 -6.91 -0.96 5.34
CA ARG A 40 -7.18 -1.42 6.70
C ARG A 40 -6.28 -0.76 7.74
N LEU A 41 -5.02 -0.51 7.39
CA LEU A 41 -4.09 0.21 8.25
C LEU A 41 -4.54 1.66 8.45
N LEU A 42 -4.89 2.36 7.38
CA LEU A 42 -5.42 3.72 7.49
C LEU A 42 -6.75 3.74 8.26
N GLU A 43 -7.66 2.79 8.08
CA GLU A 43 -8.89 2.69 8.87
C GLU A 43 -8.65 2.52 10.38
N LEU A 44 -7.48 2.00 10.74
CA LEU A 44 -7.04 1.84 12.11
C LEU A 44 -6.44 3.14 12.67
N VAL A 45 -5.49 3.76 11.95
CA VAL A 45 -4.68 4.88 12.47
C VAL A 45 -5.18 6.26 12.06
N ASN A 46 -5.92 6.35 10.95
CA ASN A 46 -6.54 7.56 10.43
C ASN A 46 -7.85 7.22 9.69
N PRO A 47 -8.94 6.97 10.43
CA PRO A 47 -10.18 6.43 9.87
C PRO A 47 -10.77 7.23 8.70
N GLN A 48 -10.56 8.55 8.69
CA GLN A 48 -11.02 9.41 7.60
C GLN A 48 -10.26 9.13 6.30
N LYS A 49 -8.93 9.02 6.36
CA LYS A 49 -8.11 8.63 5.20
C LYS A 49 -8.44 7.21 4.74
N GLY A 50 -8.62 6.28 5.69
CA GLY A 50 -9.00 4.89 5.39
C GLY A 50 -10.32 4.79 4.62
N ALA A 51 -11.36 5.49 5.10
CA ALA A 51 -12.66 5.53 4.43
C ALA A 51 -12.59 6.13 3.02
N ARG A 52 -11.77 7.17 2.81
CA ARG A 52 -11.54 7.76 1.48
C ARG A 52 -10.82 6.79 0.55
N LEU A 53 -9.79 6.11 1.03
CA LEU A 53 -9.07 5.11 0.23
C LEU A 53 -10.00 3.97 -0.17
N ARG A 54 -10.80 3.45 0.79
CA ARG A 54 -11.80 2.43 0.51
C ARG A 54 -12.78 2.87 -0.58
N HIS A 55 -13.30 4.09 -0.47
CA HIS A 55 -14.25 4.62 -1.45
C HIS A 55 -13.67 4.62 -2.86
N ILE A 56 -12.43 5.10 -3.03
CA ILE A 56 -11.74 5.08 -4.32
C ILE A 56 -11.66 3.65 -4.86
N LEU A 57 -11.20 2.71 -4.05
CA LEU A 57 -10.97 1.31 -4.47
C LEU A 57 -12.26 0.54 -4.79
N GLU A 58 -13.39 0.92 -4.20
CA GLU A 58 -14.68 0.25 -4.36
C GLU A 58 -15.59 0.91 -5.40
N HIS A 59 -15.41 2.20 -5.68
CA HIS A 59 -16.37 2.97 -6.49
C HIS A 59 -15.77 3.79 -7.63
N ASP A 60 -14.51 4.23 -7.50
CA ASP A 60 -13.92 5.15 -8.48
C ASP A 60 -13.08 4.41 -9.53
N LEU A 61 -12.68 3.16 -9.26
CA LEU A 61 -11.89 2.37 -10.21
C LEU A 61 -12.72 1.94 -11.42
N LEU A 62 -12.10 2.01 -12.59
CA LEU A 62 -12.71 1.59 -13.84
C LEU A 62 -12.53 0.08 -14.01
N GLU A 63 -13.55 -0.63 -14.48
CA GLU A 63 -13.40 -2.01 -14.96
C GLU A 63 -13.02 -1.99 -16.43
N ASN A 64 -11.95 -2.72 -16.80
CA ASN A 64 -11.58 -2.89 -18.21
C ASN A 64 -12.17 -4.19 -18.80
N GLU A 65 -12.10 -4.34 -20.13
CA GLU A 65 -12.64 -5.49 -20.85
C GLU A 65 -11.97 -6.84 -20.48
N SER A 66 -10.82 -6.81 -19.81
CA SER A 66 -10.07 -8.00 -19.34
C SER A 66 -10.33 -8.35 -17.87
N PHE A 67 -11.34 -7.75 -17.23
CA PHE A 67 -11.68 -7.92 -15.80
C PHE A 67 -10.62 -7.41 -14.82
N HIS A 68 -9.68 -6.58 -15.28
CA HIS A 68 -8.78 -5.85 -14.40
C HIS A 68 -9.41 -4.52 -14.00
N ARG A 69 -9.29 -4.16 -12.71
CA ARG A 69 -9.59 -2.82 -12.24
C ARG A 69 -8.44 -1.90 -12.58
N LEU A 70 -8.75 -0.75 -13.15
CA LEU A 70 -7.79 0.27 -13.54
C LEU A 70 -7.85 1.44 -12.56
N ILE A 71 -6.69 1.85 -12.09
CA ILE A 71 -6.47 3.07 -11.32
C ILE A 71 -5.99 4.15 -12.31
N PRO A 72 -6.87 5.07 -12.74
CA PRO A 72 -6.48 6.15 -13.64
C PRO A 72 -5.56 7.14 -12.93
N LEU A 73 -4.82 7.93 -13.71
CA LEU A 73 -3.80 8.86 -13.18
C LEU A 73 -4.33 9.82 -12.09
N LEU A 74 -5.58 10.29 -12.23
CA LEU A 74 -6.21 11.17 -11.24
C LEU A 74 -6.38 10.48 -9.88
N ASP A 75 -6.89 9.25 -9.88
CA ASP A 75 -7.10 8.49 -8.65
C ASP A 75 -5.80 7.93 -8.09
N LEU A 76 -4.82 7.65 -8.94
CA LEU A 76 -3.46 7.33 -8.51
C LEU A 76 -2.86 8.48 -7.66
N GLY A 77 -2.99 9.72 -8.12
CA GLY A 77 -2.59 10.90 -7.36
C GLY A 77 -3.30 11.01 -6.01
N ARG A 78 -4.61 10.77 -5.98
CA ARG A 78 -5.40 10.77 -4.74
C ARG A 78 -4.97 9.67 -3.77
N ILE A 79 -4.69 8.47 -4.26
CA ILE A 79 -4.23 7.35 -3.43
C ILE A 79 -2.86 7.67 -2.83
N VAL A 80 -1.91 8.17 -3.63
CA VAL A 80 -0.59 8.59 -3.15
C VAL A 80 -0.71 9.63 -2.04
N ASP A 81 -1.57 10.63 -2.19
CA ASP A 81 -1.81 11.67 -1.18
C ASP A 81 -2.41 11.10 0.12
N LEU A 82 -3.29 10.10 0.03
CA LEU A 82 -3.83 9.42 1.21
C LEU A 82 -2.75 8.63 1.96
N LEU A 83 -1.88 7.94 1.24
CA LEU A 83 -0.77 7.17 1.82
C LEU A 83 0.36 8.06 2.35
N GLN A 84 0.44 9.32 1.91
CA GLN A 84 1.43 10.27 2.38
C GLN A 84 1.28 10.52 3.89
N GLY A 85 2.38 10.35 4.64
CA GLY A 85 2.42 10.54 6.09
C GLY A 85 1.81 9.39 6.90
N ILE A 86 1.63 8.21 6.30
CA ILE A 86 1.13 7.04 7.02
C ILE A 86 2.07 6.64 8.17
N GLU A 87 3.37 6.85 8.00
CA GLU A 87 4.39 6.64 9.04
C GLU A 87 4.09 7.47 10.30
N ASP A 88 3.74 8.74 10.13
CA ASP A 88 3.37 9.64 11.23
C ASP A 88 2.07 9.22 11.89
N ASP A 89 1.07 8.77 11.11
CA ASP A 89 -0.17 8.25 11.65
C ASP A 89 0.05 6.95 12.44
N VAL A 90 0.91 6.04 11.96
CA VAL A 90 1.26 4.79 12.64
C VAL A 90 2.11 5.02 13.89
N SER A 91 2.93 6.07 13.91
CA SER A 91 3.73 6.46 15.09
C SER A 91 2.88 6.79 16.33
N LYS A 92 1.56 6.97 16.17
CA LYS A 92 0.60 7.14 17.27
C LYS A 92 0.34 5.82 18.00
N ALA A 93 0.37 4.70 17.28
CA ALA A 93 0.09 3.36 17.80
C ALA A 93 1.35 2.52 18.06
N ALA A 94 2.45 2.80 17.36
CA ALA A 94 3.68 2.03 17.40
C ALA A 94 4.94 2.90 17.65
N ASP A 95 6.07 2.26 17.96
CA ASP A 95 7.38 2.90 18.01
C ASP A 95 8.03 3.05 16.62
N ASP A 96 9.28 3.51 16.59
CA ASP A 96 10.09 3.70 15.38
C ASP A 96 10.44 2.39 14.64
N ARG A 97 10.19 1.24 15.27
CA ARG A 97 10.35 -0.09 14.69
C ARG A 97 9.02 -0.76 14.39
N TRP A 98 7.92 0.00 14.46
CA TRP A 98 6.56 -0.46 14.24
C TRP A 98 6.05 -1.46 15.29
N GLN A 99 6.72 -1.57 16.45
CA GLN A 99 6.22 -2.38 17.56
C GLN A 99 5.05 -1.67 18.23
N LEU A 100 3.95 -2.38 18.40
CA LEU A 100 2.74 -1.83 19.00
C LEU A 100 2.99 -1.48 20.46
N ARG A 101 2.58 -0.27 20.84
CA ARG A 101 2.60 0.14 22.25
C ARG A 101 1.57 -0.68 23.03
N PRO A 102 1.83 -1.01 24.31
CA PRO A 102 0.94 -1.89 25.09
C PRO A 102 -0.53 -1.44 25.16
N GLY A 103 -0.80 -0.13 25.20
CA GLY A 103 -2.18 0.40 25.20
C GLY A 103 -2.91 0.18 23.87
N PRO A 104 -2.40 0.74 22.75
CA PRO A 104 -2.97 0.51 21.41
C PRO A 104 -3.05 -0.96 20.99
N ALA A 105 -2.10 -1.81 21.40
CA ALA A 105 -1.97 -3.20 20.98
C ALA A 105 -3.29 -4.00 21.06
N ALA A 106 -4.00 -3.96 22.19
CA ALA A 106 -5.25 -4.70 22.35
C ALA A 106 -6.35 -4.26 21.38
N ALA A 107 -6.47 -2.94 21.15
CA ALA A 107 -7.44 -2.40 20.20
C ALA A 107 -7.10 -2.75 18.75
N VAL A 108 -5.80 -2.69 18.40
CA VAL A 108 -5.31 -3.05 17.06
C VAL A 108 -5.56 -4.53 16.78
N LEU A 109 -5.23 -5.42 17.70
CA LEU A 109 -5.49 -6.86 17.55
C LEU A 109 -6.97 -7.17 17.39
N ALA A 110 -7.83 -6.52 18.18
CA ALA A 110 -9.27 -6.75 18.12
C ALA A 110 -9.88 -6.32 16.78
N LYS A 111 -9.38 -5.23 16.18
CA LYS A 111 -9.92 -4.66 14.94
C LYS A 111 -9.23 -5.19 13.69
N ALA A 112 -7.94 -5.51 13.76
CA ALA A 112 -7.09 -5.72 12.60
C ALA A 112 -5.93 -6.70 12.88
N SER A 113 -6.18 -7.81 13.58
CA SER A 113 -5.16 -8.85 13.86
C SER A 113 -4.38 -9.31 12.63
N GLY A 114 -5.02 -9.37 11.45
CA GLY A 114 -4.37 -9.75 10.19
C GLY A 114 -3.32 -8.76 9.67
N LEU A 115 -3.15 -7.59 10.31
CA LEU A 115 -2.08 -6.63 10.03
C LEU A 115 -0.89 -6.78 10.99
N VAL A 116 -1.03 -7.56 12.06
CA VAL A 116 -0.08 -7.64 13.16
C VAL A 116 0.69 -8.94 13.10
N ASP A 117 2.01 -8.84 12.99
CA ASP A 117 2.89 -9.98 13.22
C ASP A 117 3.14 -10.13 14.72
N THR A 118 3.13 -11.38 15.19
CA THR A 118 3.39 -11.72 16.58
C THR A 118 4.53 -12.72 16.66
N TYR A 119 5.54 -12.43 17.48
CA TYR A 119 6.66 -13.33 17.72
C TYR A 119 7.19 -13.17 19.15
N ASP A 120 7.85 -14.19 19.69
CA ASP A 120 8.56 -14.07 20.96
C ASP A 120 9.98 -13.59 20.73
N ASN A 121 10.38 -12.54 21.45
CA ASN A 121 11.74 -12.01 21.35
C ASN A 121 12.74 -12.90 22.09
N LYS A 122 14.03 -12.53 22.05
CA LYS A 122 15.11 -13.29 22.73
C LYS A 122 14.97 -13.38 24.26
N GLU A 123 14.12 -12.55 24.86
CA GLU A 123 13.81 -12.53 26.29
C GLU A 123 12.56 -13.36 26.63
N GLY A 124 11.95 -14.03 25.64
CA GLY A 124 10.70 -14.78 25.81
C GLY A 124 9.46 -13.90 25.99
N ARG A 125 9.55 -12.62 25.59
CA ARG A 125 8.40 -11.70 25.62
C ARG A 125 7.74 -11.67 24.25
N THR A 126 6.42 -11.82 24.23
CA THR A 126 5.62 -11.65 23.02
C THR A 126 5.66 -10.20 22.57
N VAL A 127 6.11 -10.00 21.34
CA VAL A 127 6.15 -8.72 20.64
C VAL A 127 5.13 -8.75 19.52
N GLN A 128 4.38 -7.66 19.40
CA GLN A 128 3.41 -7.45 18.34
C GLN A 128 3.87 -6.26 17.50
N THR A 129 3.92 -6.43 16.20
CA THR A 129 4.47 -5.42 15.30
C THR A 129 3.65 -5.27 14.03
N LEU A 130 3.70 -4.07 13.45
CA LEU A 130 3.17 -3.76 12.13
C LEU A 130 4.27 -3.78 11.05
N SER A 131 5.49 -4.25 11.36
CA SER A 131 6.65 -4.10 10.45
C SER A 131 6.42 -4.68 9.06
N ASN A 132 5.87 -5.89 8.91
CA ASN A 132 5.65 -6.45 7.57
C ASN A 132 4.58 -5.67 6.81
N THR A 133 3.48 -5.31 7.49
CA THR A 133 2.42 -4.48 6.92
C THR A 133 2.95 -3.12 6.49
N MET A 134 3.76 -2.45 7.32
CA MET A 134 4.37 -1.16 6.97
C MET A 134 5.30 -1.28 5.77
N ASN A 135 6.17 -2.30 5.74
CA ASN A 135 7.07 -2.50 4.60
C ASN A 135 6.29 -2.73 3.30
N ALA A 136 5.19 -3.50 3.34
CA ALA A 136 4.31 -3.71 2.20
C ALA A 136 3.64 -2.41 1.73
N VAL A 137 3.11 -1.61 2.65
CA VAL A 137 2.45 -0.33 2.31
C VAL A 137 3.45 0.71 1.78
N LEU A 138 4.68 0.73 2.30
CA LEU A 138 5.75 1.59 1.78
C LEU A 138 6.19 1.17 0.38
N ALA A 139 6.31 -0.13 0.12
CA ALA A 139 6.61 -0.63 -1.22
C ALA A 139 5.51 -0.27 -2.23
N LEU A 140 4.23 -0.42 -1.83
CA LEU A 140 3.08 0.03 -2.61
C LEU A 140 3.15 1.53 -2.89
N ARG A 141 3.31 2.36 -1.86
CA ARG A 141 3.36 3.82 -2.02
C ARG A 141 4.46 4.24 -3.00
N GLN A 142 5.65 3.63 -2.90
CA GLN A 142 6.73 3.93 -3.83
C GLN A 142 6.36 3.56 -5.27
N PHE A 143 5.84 2.35 -5.49
CA PHE A 143 5.39 1.90 -6.81
C PHE A 143 4.35 2.86 -7.44
N LEU A 144 3.36 3.31 -6.66
CA LEU A 144 2.33 4.24 -7.14
C LEU A 144 2.91 5.63 -7.43
N ILE A 145 3.88 6.12 -6.64
CA ILE A 145 4.60 7.36 -6.91
C ILE A 145 5.36 7.25 -8.24
N ASP A 146 6.03 6.12 -8.48
CA ASP A 146 6.81 5.89 -9.69
C ASP A 146 5.91 5.88 -10.94
N ALA A 147 4.74 5.25 -10.86
CA ALA A 147 3.73 5.30 -11.91
C ALA A 147 3.20 6.73 -12.15
N LEU A 148 2.91 7.48 -11.07
CA LEU A 148 2.42 8.85 -11.13
C LEU A 148 3.43 9.80 -11.78
N VAL A 149 4.71 9.69 -11.41
CA VAL A 149 5.81 10.51 -11.99
C VAL A 149 5.97 10.26 -13.49
N ARG A 150 5.68 9.04 -13.95
CA ARG A 150 5.72 8.67 -15.37
C ARG A 150 4.43 8.98 -16.13
N GLY A 151 3.37 9.43 -15.44
CA GLY A 151 2.08 9.68 -16.06
C GLY A 151 1.36 8.40 -16.50
N LEU A 152 1.62 7.28 -15.82
CA LEU A 152 1.12 5.97 -16.18
C LEU A 152 -0.06 5.55 -15.31
N GLU A 153 -0.95 4.74 -15.88
CA GLU A 153 -2.07 4.14 -15.15
C GLU A 153 -1.63 2.82 -14.50
N VAL A 154 -2.40 2.34 -13.52
CA VAL A 154 -2.08 1.09 -12.81
C VAL A 154 -3.24 0.12 -12.90
N ALA A 155 -2.98 -1.10 -13.37
CA ALA A 155 -3.96 -2.19 -13.36
C ALA A 155 -3.79 -3.10 -12.14
N ILE A 156 -4.93 -3.61 -11.66
CA ILE A 156 -5.12 -4.64 -10.63
C ILE A 156 -5.96 -5.73 -11.31
N ASP A 157 -5.58 -6.94 -11.66
CA ASP A 157 -4.56 -7.91 -11.28
C ASP A 157 -5.08 -8.64 -10.06
#